data_AF-A0A352L0T3-F1
#
_entry.id   AF-A0A352L0T3-F1
#
_cell.length_a   1.000
_cell.length_b   1.000
_cell.length_c   1.000
_cell.angle_alpha   90.00
_cell.angle_beta   90.00
_cell.angle_gamma   90.00
#
_symmetry.space_group_name_H-M   'P 1'
#
loop_
_entity.id
_entity.type
_entity.pdbx_description
1 polymer ?
#
loop_
_entity_poly.entity_id
_entity_poly.type
_entity_poly.pdbx_seq_one_letter_code
_entity_poly.pdbx_strand_id
1 'polypeptide(L)'
;MIDESPLHWTTVDASEMYEVPRWGNGYFSVNSRGNVMVHPDRNTTRGIDLKDLVERLQMRGLDVPVLLRFNGIIRDRLYVLHKAFSDAIREHSYRGKYSCVYPIKVNQ
;
A
#
# COMPACT_ATOMS: atom_id res chain seq x y z
N MET A 1 -3.08 22.46 -39.87
CA MET A 1 -3.49 21.07 -39.60
C MET A 1 -3.10 20.82 -38.16
N ILE A 2 -4.04 21.02 -37.23
CA ILE A 2 -3.80 20.75 -35.82
C ILE A 2 -4.12 19.26 -35.66
N ASP A 3 -3.11 18.48 -35.31
CA ASP A 3 -3.24 17.06 -34.98
C ASP A 3 -4.01 16.95 -33.66
N GLU A 4 -5.34 16.93 -33.73
CA GLU A 4 -6.21 16.59 -32.60
C GLU A 4 -6.30 15.06 -32.46
N SER A 5 -5.16 14.41 -32.26
CA SER A 5 -5.15 13.08 -31.69
C SER A 5 -5.49 13.23 -30.19
N PRO A 6 -6.63 12.71 -29.69
CA PRO A 6 -6.94 12.80 -28.27
C PRO A 6 -5.80 12.11 -27.51
N LEU A 7 -5.22 12.81 -26.52
CA LEU A 7 -4.25 12.23 -25.60
C LEU A 7 -4.83 10.91 -25.09
N HIS A 8 -4.24 9.79 -25.53
CA HIS A 8 -4.76 8.47 -25.26
C HIS A 8 -4.43 8.11 -23.80
N TRP A 9 -5.33 8.50 -22.89
CA TRP A 9 -5.18 8.28 -21.45
C TRP A 9 -4.90 6.83 -21.11
N THR A 10 -3.84 6.58 -20.35
CA THR A 10 -3.38 5.26 -19.94
C THR A 10 -3.49 5.05 -18.43
N THR A 11 -3.34 3.81 -18.00
CA THR A 11 -3.22 3.48 -16.57
C THR A 11 -1.95 4.05 -15.94
N VAL A 12 -0.91 4.29 -16.75
CA VAL A 12 0.33 4.95 -16.30
C VAL A 12 0.03 6.41 -15.98
N ASP A 13 -0.65 7.11 -16.88
CA ASP A 13 -1.05 8.52 -16.67
C ASP A 13 -1.90 8.67 -15.40
N ALA A 14 -2.85 7.76 -15.18
CA ALA A 14 -3.65 7.73 -13.96
C ALA A 14 -2.79 7.48 -12.70
N SER A 15 -1.88 6.50 -12.75
CA SER A 15 -1.00 6.18 -11.62
C SER A 15 -0.08 7.34 -11.26
N GLU A 16 0.40 8.08 -12.25
CA GLU A 16 1.24 9.26 -12.07
C GLU A 16 0.43 10.46 -11.57
N MET A 17 -0.74 10.73 -12.17
CA MET A 17 -1.62 11.83 -11.77
C MET A 17 -2.06 11.71 -10.31
N TYR A 18 -2.38 10.49 -9.85
CA TYR A 18 -2.75 10.23 -8.45
C TYR A 18 -1.55 9.91 -7.54
N GLU A 19 -0.34 9.98 -8.08
CA GLU A 19 0.92 9.75 -7.37
C GLU A 19 0.96 8.45 -6.57
N VAL A 20 0.28 7.40 -7.03
CA VAL A 20 0.21 6.10 -6.33
C VAL A 20 1.59 5.55 -5.97
N PRO A 21 2.64 5.66 -6.83
CA PRO A 21 3.98 5.23 -6.46
C PRO A 21 4.59 6.01 -5.28
N ARG A 22 4.24 7.29 -5.09
CA ARG A 22 4.79 8.15 -4.03
C ARG A 22 4.24 7.81 -2.65
N TRP A 23 2.92 7.73 -2.51
CA TRP A 23 2.29 7.44 -1.22
C TRP A 23 2.06 5.95 -0.98
N GLY A 24 1.94 5.14 -2.04
CA GLY A 24 1.63 3.72 -1.96
C GLY A 24 2.75 2.89 -1.35
N ASN A 25 4.00 3.34 -1.45
CA ASN A 25 5.18 2.77 -0.78
C ASN A 25 5.28 1.23 -0.91
N GLY A 26 4.98 0.72 -2.11
CA GLY A 26 4.97 -0.72 -2.43
C GLY A 26 3.76 -1.51 -1.91
N TYR A 27 2.90 -0.93 -1.07
CA TYR A 27 1.66 -1.57 -0.62
C TYR A 27 0.50 -1.35 -1.58
N PHE A 28 0.55 -0.29 -2.39
CA PHE A 28 -0.49 0.04 -3.36
C PHE A 28 0.11 0.26 -4.73
N SER A 29 -0.59 -0.21 -5.77
CA SER A 29 -0.23 0.05 -7.17
C SER A 29 -1.49 0.04 -8.04
N VAL A 30 -1.36 0.40 -9.31
CA VAL A 30 -2.44 0.28 -10.31
C VAL A 30 -2.08 -0.86 -11.27
N ASN A 31 -3.00 -1.76 -11.57
CA ASN A 31 -2.77 -2.83 -12.55
C ASN A 31 -3.12 -2.41 -13.99
N SER A 32 -2.87 -3.28 -14.97
CA SER A 32 -3.15 -3.02 -16.39
C SER A 32 -4.65 -2.83 -16.71
N ARG A 33 -5.55 -3.22 -15.80
CA ARG A 33 -6.99 -2.98 -15.91
C ARG A 33 -7.42 -1.63 -15.32
N GLY A 34 -6.48 -0.87 -14.75
CA GLY A 34 -6.76 0.40 -14.07
C GLY A 34 -7.26 0.26 -12.63
N ASN A 35 -7.22 -0.96 -12.06
CA ASN A 35 -7.67 -1.20 -10.69
C ASN A 35 -6.54 -0.99 -9.69
N VAL A 36 -6.90 -0.52 -8.48
CA VAL A 36 -5.98 -0.46 -7.34
C VAL A 36 -5.69 -1.87 -6.84
N MET A 37 -4.40 -2.19 -6.71
CA MET A 37 -3.87 -3.39 -6.10
C MET A 37 -3.39 -3.08 -4.69
N VAL A 38 -3.58 -4.04 -3.78
CA VAL A 38 -3.03 -4.01 -2.42
C VAL A 38 -2.02 -5.16 -2.25
N HIS A 39 -0.81 -4.85 -1.79
CA HIS A 39 0.29 -5.79 -1.55
C HIS A 39 0.65 -5.79 -0.06
N PRO A 40 0.01 -6.62 0.79
CA PRO A 40 0.14 -6.51 2.24
C PRO A 40 1.58 -6.61 2.76
N ASP A 41 2.47 -7.30 2.06
CA ASP A 41 3.88 -7.49 2.40
C ASP A 41 4.83 -6.87 1.36
N ARG A 42 4.34 -5.92 0.54
CA ARG A 42 5.04 -5.33 -0.62
C ARG A 42 5.45 -6.32 -1.71
N ASN A 43 5.05 -7.59 -1.62
CA ASN A 43 5.30 -8.56 -2.68
C ASN A 43 4.24 -8.45 -3.77
N THR A 44 4.65 -7.97 -4.95
CA THR A 44 3.76 -7.75 -6.10
C THR A 44 3.11 -9.03 -6.62
N THR A 45 3.70 -10.21 -6.37
CA THR A 45 3.12 -11.51 -6.75
C THR A 45 1.94 -11.92 -5.87
N ARG A 46 1.80 -11.30 -4.68
CA ARG A 46 0.74 -11.58 -3.70
C ARG A 46 -0.30 -10.46 -3.64
N GLY A 47 -0.41 -9.68 -4.72
CA GLY A 47 -1.32 -8.56 -4.83
C GLY A 47 -2.79 -8.98 -4.81
N ILE A 48 -3.62 -8.12 -4.24
CA ILE A 48 -5.08 -8.25 -4.18
C ILE A 48 -5.69 -7.13 -5.00
N ASP A 49 -6.46 -7.45 -6.03
CA ASP A 49 -7.26 -6.45 -6.75
C ASP A 49 -8.42 -6.00 -5.87
N LEU A 50 -8.45 -4.70 -5.54
CA LEU A 50 -9.41 -4.13 -4.60
C LEU A 50 -10.84 -4.13 -5.16
N LYS A 51 -11.00 -3.93 -6.48
CA LYS A 51 -12.30 -3.95 -7.15
C LYS A 51 -12.88 -5.36 -7.11
N ASP A 52 -12.08 -6.36 -7.51
CA ASP A 52 -12.50 -7.77 -7.48
C ASP A 52 -12.77 -8.25 -6.04
N LEU A 53 -12.07 -7.70 -5.03
CA LEU A 53 -12.35 -7.98 -3.63
C LEU A 53 -13.72 -7.44 -3.20
N VAL A 54 -14.03 -6.18 -3.50
CA VAL A 54 -15.31 -5.55 -3.13
C VAL A 54 -16.48 -6.25 -3.82
N GLU A 55 -16.36 -6.57 -5.11
CA GLU A 55 -17.40 -7.30 -5.86
C GLU A 55 -17.68 -8.67 -5.22
N ARG A 56 -16.64 -9.39 -4.78
CA ARG A 56 -16.80 -10.67 -4.07
C ARG A 56 -17.44 -10.54 -2.69
N LEU A 57 -17.26 -9.41 -2.00
CA LEU A 57 -17.92 -9.16 -0.73
C LEU A 57 -19.42 -8.89 -0.94
N GLN A 58 -19.77 -8.09 -1.95
CA GLN A 58 -21.17 -7.83 -2.31
C GLN A 58 -21.91 -9.11 -2.73
N MET A 59 -21.27 -9.98 -3.53
CA MET A 59 -21.83 -11.29 -3.88
C MET A 59 -22.09 -12.19 -2.66
N ARG A 60 -21.43 -11.94 -1.52
CA ARG A 60 -21.65 -12.65 -0.25
C ARG A 60 -22.66 -11.96 0.66
N GLY A 61 -23.36 -10.93 0.17
CA GLY A 61 -24.35 -10.16 0.92
C GLY A 61 -23.74 -9.14 1.88
N LEU A 62 -22.46 -8.78 1.71
CA LEU A 62 -21.83 -7.70 2.46
C LEU A 62 -21.89 -6.40 1.64
N ASP A 63 -22.82 -5.53 2.01
CA ASP A 63 -22.98 -4.22 1.37
C ASP A 63 -21.91 -3.22 1.81
N VAL A 64 -21.60 -2.28 0.91
CA VAL A 64 -20.74 -1.12 1.20
C VAL A 64 -21.54 -0.05 1.94
N PRO A 65 -20.92 0.74 2.86
CA PRO A 65 -19.49 0.87 3.12
C PRO A 65 -18.90 -0.27 3.97
N VAL A 66 -17.73 -0.77 3.57
CA VAL A 66 -16.95 -1.77 4.32
C VAL A 66 -15.57 -1.23 4.69
N LEU A 67 -15.07 -1.60 5.87
CA LEU A 67 -13.70 -1.29 6.30
C LEU A 67 -12.81 -2.52 6.13
N LEU A 68 -11.86 -2.45 5.19
CA LEU A 68 -10.89 -3.52 4.94
C LEU A 68 -9.60 -3.29 5.74
N ARG A 69 -9.19 -4.30 6.51
CA ARG A 69 -7.94 -4.28 7.30
C ARG A 69 -6.93 -5.26 6.73
N PHE A 70 -5.77 -4.76 6.32
CA PHE A 70 -4.66 -5.56 5.80
C PHE A 70 -3.56 -5.70 6.85
N ASN A 71 -3.69 -6.69 7.74
CA ASN A 71 -2.74 -6.91 8.84
C ASN A 71 -1.28 -7.11 8.39
N GLY A 72 -1.07 -7.58 7.16
CA GLY A 72 0.26 -7.69 6.56
C GLY A 72 0.99 -6.35 6.53
N ILE A 73 0.29 -5.26 6.18
CA ILE A 73 0.89 -3.92 6.08
C ILE A 73 1.41 -3.49 7.45
N ILE A 74 0.61 -3.71 8.51
CA ILE A 74 1.01 -3.37 9.88
C ILE A 74 2.25 -4.15 10.29
N ARG A 75 2.28 -5.46 10.01
CA ARG A 75 3.44 -6.33 10.31
C ARG A 75 4.69 -5.86 9.57
N ASP A 76 4.59 -5.57 8.28
CA ASP A 76 5.73 -5.10 7.47
C ASP A 76 6.21 -3.71 7.95
N ARG A 77 5.31 -2.78 8.24
CA ARG A 77 5.67 -1.46 8.78
C ARG A 77 6.42 -1.55 10.10
N LEU A 78 6.00 -2.45 10.99
CA LEU A 78 6.69 -2.69 12.26
C LEU A 78 8.11 -3.20 12.03
N TYR A 79 8.28 -4.15 11.09
CA TYR A 79 9.58 -4.68 10.72
C TYR A 79 10.48 -3.58 10.13
N VAL A 80 9.97 -2.77 9.20
CA VAL A 80 10.72 -1.66 8.59
C VAL A 80 11.17 -0.64 9.62
N LEU A 81 10.30 -0.26 10.56
CA LEU A 81 10.64 0.67 11.63
C LEU A 81 11.73 0.09 12.53
N HIS A 82 11.58 -1.15 12.98
CA HIS A 82 12.57 -1.81 13.81
C HIS A 82 13.92 -1.95 13.10
N LYS A 83 13.90 -2.30 11.81
CA LYS A 83 15.09 -2.42 10.98
C LYS A 83 15.83 -1.08 10.87
N ALA A 84 15.12 0.02 10.61
CA ALA A 84 15.73 1.36 10.50
C ALA A 84 16.50 1.74 11.78
N PHE A 85 15.91 1.53 12.96
CA PHE A 85 16.61 1.78 14.23
C PHE A 85 17.77 0.81 14.46
N SER A 86 17.61 -0.47 14.10
CA SER A 86 18.67 -1.47 14.24
C SER A 86 19.89 -1.13 13.37
N ASP A 87 19.64 -0.68 12.13
CA ASP A 87 20.68 -0.28 11.19
C ASP A 87 21.43 0.96 11.70
N ALA A 88 20.72 1.99 12.18
CA ALA A 88 21.34 3.19 12.76
C ALA A 88 22.14 2.90 14.04
N ILE A 89 21.65 2.03 14.92
CA ILE A 89 22.37 1.61 16.14
C ILE A 89 23.69 0.95 15.77
N ARG A 90 23.68 0.06 14.76
CA ARG A 90 24.87 -0.62 14.26
C ARG A 90 25.86 0.38 13.65
N GLU A 91 25.38 1.28 12.80
CA GLU A 91 26.21 2.28 12.11
C GLU A 91 26.90 3.24 13.08
N HIS A 92 26.20 3.68 14.12
CA HIS A 92 26.73 4.62 15.11
C HIS A 92 27.33 3.96 16.35
N SER A 93 27.43 2.63 16.38
CA SER A 93 27.92 1.86 17.56
C SER A 93 27.22 2.27 18.87
N TYR A 94 25.93 2.57 18.80
CA TYR A 94 25.14 2.99 19.95
C TYR A 94 24.97 1.81 20.92
N ARG A 95 25.20 2.04 22.22
CA ARG A 95 25.21 0.97 23.24
C ARG A 95 23.84 0.65 23.82
N GLY A 96 22.85 1.51 23.63
CA GLY A 96 21.48 1.27 24.10
C GLY A 96 20.68 0.36 23.16
N LYS A 97 19.49 -0.05 23.62
CA LYS A 97 18.58 -0.89 22.84
C LYS A 97 17.35 -0.08 22.42
N TYR A 98 16.86 -0.36 21.22
CA TYR A 98 15.56 0.15 20.75
C TYR A 98 14.43 -0.77 21.22
N SER A 99 13.28 -0.19 21.56
CA SER A 99 12.05 -0.92 21.86
C SER A 99 10.87 -0.17 21.27
N CYS A 100 10.14 -0.85 20.38
CA CYS A 100 8.97 -0.27 19.73
C CYS A 100 7.76 -0.38 20.67
N VAL A 101 7.13 0.74 20.99
CA VAL A 101 5.90 0.77 21.80
C VAL A 101 4.76 1.27 20.92
N TYR A 102 3.64 0.55 20.90
CA TYR A 102 2.44 0.95 20.16
C TYR A 102 1.46 1.69 21.07
N PRO A 103 1.22 2.99 20.86
CA PRO A 103 0.28 3.75 21.68
C PRO A 103 -1.17 3.47 21.23
N ILE A 104 -1.90 2.63 21.96
CA ILE A 104 -3.27 2.19 21.62
C ILE A 104 -4.28 3.32 21.38
N LYS A 105 -4.00 4.54 21.86
CA LYS A 105 -4.87 5.72 21.62
C LYS A 105 -5.07 6.02 20.13
N VAL A 106 -4.14 5.61 19.26
CA VAL A 106 -4.22 5.93 17.82
C VAL A 106 -5.21 5.04 17.07
N ASN A 107 -5.44 3.81 17.55
CA ASN A 107 -6.40 2.85 17.01
C ASN A 107 -6.59 1.77 18.08
N GLN A 108 -7.75 1.77 18.72
CA GLN A 108 -8.09 0.91 19.85
C GLN A 108 -8.40 -0.52 19.39
#